data_AF-J0WU65-F1
#
_entry.id   AF-J0WU65-F1
#
_cell.length_a   1.000
_cell.length_b   1.000
_cell.length_c   1.000
_cell.angle_alpha   90.00
_cell.angle_beta   90.00
_cell.angle_gamma   90.00
#
_symmetry.space_group_name_H-M   'P 1'
#
loop_
_entity.id
_entity.type
_entity.pdbx_description
1 polymer ?
#
loop_
_entity_poly.entity_id
_entity_poly.type
_entity_poly.pdbx_seq_one_letter_code
_entity_poly.pdbx_strand_id
1 'polypeptide(L)'
;VRNERSSLRRDIAAWRRLRNKHIPVDDQLEETLAVDATDDDLGQPEEIRLLLPSEYTAEERTELGLEHLAAQQLKIHVGEAETAIAELCLAIRTFRTDVQFKQAEVSGQRATTRAQAALGVTSAARTDAAHKYRFHYKHMLALGFPASDQRFQALHDNDLVAFNSTRKPERLGTGKTSESWIWRGNKDTRNARLIQADLRVLYFRSLSQYLRWGEDGEILVEDFKRTVKSFGNYQAIWQQLS
;
A
#
# COMPACT_ATOMS: atom_id res chain seq x y z
N VAL A 1 10.54 25.78 -1.25
CA VAL A 1 10.01 26.08 -2.61
C VAL A 1 10.99 26.79 -3.53
N ARG A 2 11.36 28.08 -3.34
CA ARG A 2 12.21 28.82 -4.33
C ARG A 2 13.62 28.23 -4.51
N ASN A 3 14.24 27.75 -3.43
CA ASN A 3 15.54 27.07 -3.47
C ASN A 3 15.47 25.62 -4.00
N GLU A 4 14.34 24.94 -3.80
CA GLU A 4 14.12 23.58 -4.33
C GLU A 4 13.94 23.63 -5.85
N ARG A 5 13.16 24.60 -6.35
CA ARG A 5 12.99 24.83 -7.79
C ARG A 5 14.30 25.18 -8.48
N SER A 6 15.17 25.99 -7.85
CA SER A 6 16.47 26.31 -8.42
C SER A 6 17.43 25.12 -8.41
N SER A 7 17.35 24.24 -7.40
CA SER A 7 18.08 22.97 -7.40
C SER A 7 17.60 22.03 -8.50
N LEU A 8 16.28 21.85 -8.61
CA LEU A 8 15.68 21.00 -9.63
C LEU A 8 16.07 21.46 -11.04
N ARG A 9 16.11 22.76 -11.30
CA ARG A 9 16.60 23.31 -12.57
C ARG A 9 18.05 22.92 -12.87
N ARG A 10 18.93 22.96 -11.86
CA ARG A 10 20.33 22.52 -12.02
C ARG A 10 20.41 21.03 -12.34
N ASP A 11 19.60 20.23 -11.66
CA ASP A 11 19.57 18.78 -11.84
C ASP A 11 19.02 18.40 -13.22
N ILE A 12 17.97 19.09 -13.69
CA ILE A 12 17.41 18.94 -15.05
C ILE A 12 18.44 19.33 -16.11
N ALA A 13 19.17 20.44 -15.92
CA ALA A 13 20.22 20.84 -16.85
C ALA A 13 21.37 19.82 -16.90
N ALA A 14 21.76 19.25 -15.76
CA ALA A 14 22.74 18.17 -15.70
C ALA A 14 22.24 16.89 -16.40
N TRP A 15 20.96 16.54 -16.18
CA TRP A 15 20.30 15.43 -16.87
C TRP A 15 20.30 15.61 -18.38
N ARG A 16 19.91 16.78 -18.90
CA ARG A 16 19.90 17.07 -20.34
C ARG A 16 21.28 16.85 -20.99
N ARG A 17 22.37 17.20 -20.30
CA ARG A 17 23.75 16.94 -20.78
C ARG A 17 24.07 15.45 -20.85
N LEU A 18 23.66 14.66 -19.84
CA LEU A 18 23.84 13.21 -19.84
C LEU A 18 22.98 12.55 -20.92
N ARG A 19 21.73 12.98 -21.05
CA ARG A 19 20.79 12.48 -22.06
C ARG A 19 21.36 12.66 -23.46
N ASN A 20 21.78 13.87 -23.83
CA ASN A 20 22.32 14.14 -25.18
C ASN A 20 23.59 13.33 -25.52
N LYS A 21 24.26 12.76 -24.51
CA LYS A 21 25.40 11.84 -24.73
C LYS A 21 24.96 10.40 -25.03
N HIS A 22 23.81 9.98 -24.52
CA HIS A 22 23.38 8.58 -24.49
C HIS A 22 22.12 8.28 -25.31
N ILE A 23 21.28 9.29 -25.56
CA ILE A 23 20.05 9.21 -26.35
C ILE A 23 20.28 10.09 -27.58
N PRO A 24 20.26 9.50 -28.80
CA PRO A 24 20.35 10.27 -30.04
C PRO A 24 19.26 11.34 -30.06
N VAL A 25 19.63 12.56 -30.44
CA VAL A 25 18.69 13.66 -30.62
C VAL A 25 18.18 13.55 -32.05
N ASP A 26 16.98 13.01 -32.24
CA ASP A 26 16.27 13.05 -33.53
C ASP A 26 15.54 14.40 -33.70
N ASP A 27 15.15 14.74 -34.94
CA ASP A 27 14.44 15.98 -35.27
C ASP A 27 13.15 16.19 -34.43
N GLN A 28 12.44 15.09 -34.09
CA GLN A 28 11.28 15.13 -33.19
C GLN A 28 11.67 15.48 -31.74
N LEU A 29 12.86 15.04 -31.32
CA LEU A 29 13.42 15.38 -30.02
C LEU A 29 13.84 16.85 -29.99
N GLU A 30 14.42 17.37 -31.08
CA GLU A 30 14.74 18.79 -31.22
C GLU A 30 13.49 19.66 -31.19
N GLU A 31 12.41 19.28 -31.86
CA GLU A 31 11.13 20.01 -31.83
C GLU A 31 10.52 20.00 -30.42
N THR A 32 10.52 18.85 -29.73
CA THR A 32 10.05 18.75 -28.34
C THR A 32 10.90 19.60 -27.38
N LEU A 33 12.21 19.67 -27.62
CA LEU A 33 13.13 20.50 -26.84
C LEU A 33 13.07 21.99 -27.18
N ALA A 34 12.70 22.32 -28.41
CA ALA A 34 12.49 23.69 -28.87
C ALA A 34 11.20 24.27 -28.29
N VAL A 35 10.12 23.48 -28.21
CA VAL A 35 8.87 23.87 -27.51
C VAL A 35 9.12 24.18 -26.03
N ASP A 36 10.01 23.42 -25.38
CA ASP A 36 10.46 23.66 -24.01
C ASP A 36 11.38 24.89 -23.84
N ALA A 37 11.89 25.45 -24.94
CA ALA A 37 12.86 26.56 -24.97
C ALA A 37 12.25 27.89 -25.47
N THR A 38 11.10 27.86 -26.15
CA THR A 38 10.39 29.05 -26.62
C THR A 38 9.39 29.54 -25.57
N ASP A 39 9.88 30.01 -24.43
CA ASP A 39 9.22 31.10 -23.71
C ASP A 39 10.23 31.77 -22.77
N ASP A 40 10.17 33.09 -22.68
CA ASP A 40 11.09 33.95 -21.91
C ASP A 40 10.96 33.75 -20.37
N ASP A 41 10.16 32.75 -19.97
CA ASP A 41 9.94 32.23 -18.63
C ASP A 41 10.12 30.70 -18.69
N LEU A 42 11.32 30.19 -18.39
CA LEU A 42 11.52 28.75 -18.09
C LEU A 42 10.39 28.32 -17.13
N GLY A 43 9.44 27.51 -17.58
CA GLY A 43 8.21 27.18 -16.85
C GLY A 43 8.42 26.53 -15.47
N GLN A 44 7.36 25.95 -14.92
CA GLN A 44 7.49 25.23 -13.65
C GLN A 44 8.41 24.02 -13.86
N PRO A 45 9.55 23.91 -13.16
CA PRO A 45 10.53 22.85 -13.43
C PRO A 45 9.97 21.44 -13.16
N GLU A 46 8.93 21.36 -12.32
CA GLU A 46 8.12 20.16 -12.07
C GLU A 46 7.30 19.65 -13.28
N GLU A 47 7.08 20.47 -14.31
CA GLU A 47 6.30 20.10 -15.52
C GLU A 47 7.19 19.69 -16.71
N ILE A 48 8.51 19.90 -16.60
CA ILE A 48 9.45 19.61 -17.68
C ILE A 48 9.53 18.10 -17.91
N ARG A 49 9.28 17.68 -19.16
CA ARG A 49 9.41 16.27 -19.55
C ARG A 49 10.88 15.87 -19.60
N LEU A 50 11.19 14.75 -18.95
CA LEU A 50 12.58 14.28 -18.86
C LEU A 50 13.01 13.48 -20.08
N LEU A 51 12.07 13.01 -20.90
CA LEU A 51 12.30 12.20 -22.11
C LEU A 51 13.06 10.91 -21.77
N LEU A 52 12.61 10.23 -20.72
CA LEU A 52 13.12 8.92 -20.30
C LEU A 52 12.67 7.82 -21.26
N PRO A 53 13.37 6.68 -21.37
CA PRO A 53 12.95 5.56 -22.22
C PRO A 53 11.50 5.11 -22.01
N SER A 54 10.97 5.23 -20.79
CA SER A 54 9.55 4.93 -20.48
C SER A 54 8.51 5.89 -21.06
N GLU A 55 8.93 7.06 -21.56
CA GLU A 55 8.04 8.04 -22.20
C GLU A 55 7.85 7.76 -23.70
N TYR A 56 8.72 6.92 -24.29
CA TYR A 56 8.62 6.48 -25.68
C TYR A 56 7.82 5.18 -25.78
N THR A 57 7.18 5.00 -26.93
CA THR A 57 6.52 3.75 -27.31
C THR A 57 7.53 2.63 -27.54
N ALA A 58 7.06 1.39 -27.68
CA ALA A 58 7.97 0.27 -27.97
C ALA A 58 8.67 0.41 -29.33
N GLU A 59 7.97 0.95 -30.33
CA GLU A 59 8.48 1.15 -31.69
C GLU A 59 9.59 2.21 -31.71
N GLU A 60 9.33 3.39 -31.17
CA GLU A 60 10.30 4.48 -31.04
C GLU A 60 11.56 4.06 -30.25
N ARG A 61 11.40 3.21 -29.23
CA ARG A 61 12.54 2.68 -28.46
C ARG A 61 13.45 1.79 -29.30
N THR A 62 12.89 1.00 -30.20
CA THR A 62 13.67 0.14 -31.10
C THR A 62 14.35 0.98 -32.19
N GLU A 63 13.65 1.98 -32.75
CA GLU A 63 14.23 2.91 -33.73
C GLU A 63 15.40 3.71 -33.15
N LEU A 64 15.26 4.23 -31.94
CA LEU A 64 16.29 5.01 -31.23
C LEU A 64 17.38 4.14 -30.57
N GLY A 65 17.29 2.81 -30.66
CA GLY A 65 18.25 1.89 -30.04
C GLY A 65 18.28 1.93 -28.50
N LEU A 66 17.17 2.31 -27.86
CA LEU A 66 17.06 2.53 -26.42
C LEU A 66 16.77 1.26 -25.60
N GLU A 67 16.76 0.09 -26.23
CA GLU A 67 16.36 -1.17 -25.59
C GLU A 67 17.20 -1.50 -24.34
N HIS A 68 18.52 -1.29 -24.40
CA HIS A 68 19.40 -1.53 -23.26
C HIS A 68 19.10 -0.58 -22.09
N LEU A 69 18.88 0.71 -22.38
CA LEU A 69 18.54 1.71 -21.38
C LEU A 69 17.16 1.47 -20.78
N ALA A 70 16.20 1.05 -21.61
CA ALA A 70 14.87 0.66 -21.18
C ALA A 70 14.91 -0.54 -20.22
N ALA A 71 15.75 -1.55 -20.50
CA ALA A 71 15.95 -2.69 -19.62
C ALA A 71 16.58 -2.29 -18.27
N GLN A 72 17.54 -1.36 -18.27
CA GLN A 72 18.13 -0.82 -17.04
C GLN A 72 17.12 0.00 -16.24
N GLN A 73 16.35 0.87 -16.90
CA GLN A 73 15.30 1.66 -16.27
C GLN A 73 14.23 0.76 -15.65
N LEU A 74 13.84 -0.31 -16.35
CA LEU A 74 12.89 -1.30 -15.82
C LEU A 74 13.42 -1.93 -14.53
N LYS A 75 14.70 -2.32 -14.49
CA LYS A 75 15.33 -2.89 -13.28
C LYS A 75 15.30 -1.91 -12.10
N ILE A 76 15.53 -0.62 -12.35
CA ILE A 76 15.43 0.43 -11.33
C ILE A 76 13.99 0.53 -10.83
N HIS A 77 13.01 0.61 -11.73
CA HIS A 77 11.60 0.71 -11.34
C HIS A 77 11.10 -0.51 -10.57
N VAL A 78 11.55 -1.71 -10.90
CA VAL A 78 11.23 -2.92 -10.12
C VAL A 78 11.74 -2.79 -8.68
N GLY A 79 13.01 -2.41 -8.49
CA GLY A 79 13.58 -2.25 -7.15
C GLY A 79 12.93 -1.13 -6.34
N GLU A 80 12.63 0.01 -6.99
CA GLU A 80 11.93 1.12 -6.37
C GLU A 80 10.45 0.78 -6.05
N ALA A 81 9.77 0.02 -6.91
CA ALA A 81 8.42 -0.44 -6.64
C ALA A 81 8.36 -1.38 -5.42
N GLU A 82 9.31 -2.32 -5.30
CA GLU A 82 9.42 -3.19 -4.12
C GLU A 82 9.67 -2.38 -2.84
N THR A 83 10.55 -1.38 -2.92
CA THR A 83 10.84 -0.48 -1.80
C THR A 83 9.61 0.36 -1.43
N ALA A 84 8.91 0.93 -2.42
CA ALA A 84 7.71 1.72 -2.22
C ALA A 84 6.56 0.90 -1.60
N ILE A 85 6.36 -0.37 -2.00
CA ILE A 85 5.41 -1.27 -1.34
C ILE A 85 5.79 -1.48 0.13
N ALA A 86 7.06 -1.73 0.42
CA ALA A 86 7.51 -1.95 1.79
C ALA A 86 7.38 -0.69 2.67
N GLU A 87 7.64 0.49 2.12
CA GLU A 87 7.37 1.79 2.76
C GLU A 87 5.87 1.97 3.00
N LEU A 88 5.03 1.64 2.01
CA LEU A 88 3.58 1.75 2.09
C LEU A 88 3.00 0.84 3.20
N CYS A 89 3.42 -0.42 3.24
CA CYS A 89 3.00 -1.36 4.30
C CYS A 89 3.39 -0.84 5.69
N LEU A 90 4.59 -0.28 5.83
CA LEU A 90 5.04 0.31 7.10
C LEU A 90 4.21 1.55 7.45
N ALA A 91 3.97 2.46 6.51
CA ALA A 91 3.18 3.66 6.73
C ALA A 91 1.74 3.34 7.13
N ILE A 92 1.11 2.34 6.48
CA ILE A 92 -0.22 1.85 6.85
C ILE A 92 -0.22 1.28 8.28
N ARG A 93 0.81 0.51 8.65
CA ARG A 93 0.95 -0.05 10.00
C ARG A 93 1.10 1.04 11.06
N THR A 94 1.97 2.01 10.82
CA THR A 94 2.20 3.13 11.74
C THR A 94 0.92 3.93 11.92
N PHE A 95 0.28 4.33 10.81
CA PHE A 95 -0.99 5.06 10.86
C PHE A 95 -2.06 4.33 11.67
N ARG A 96 -2.20 3.00 11.48
CA ARG A 96 -3.16 2.21 12.26
C ARG A 96 -2.81 2.19 13.75
N THR A 97 -1.54 2.03 14.08
CA THR A 97 -1.06 1.99 15.46
C THR A 97 -1.34 3.31 16.15
N ASP A 98 -1.10 4.43 15.46
CA ASP A 98 -1.39 5.77 15.96
C ASP A 98 -2.90 5.98 16.17
N VAL A 99 -3.75 5.48 15.26
CA VAL A 99 -5.21 5.54 15.42
C VAL A 99 -5.66 4.76 16.66
N GLN A 100 -5.12 3.56 16.88
CA GLN A 100 -5.43 2.75 18.07
C GLN A 100 -4.95 3.42 19.35
N PHE A 101 -3.73 3.97 19.34
CA PHE A 101 -3.18 4.71 20.48
C PHE A 101 -4.03 5.94 20.80
N LYS A 102 -4.42 6.73 19.79
CA LYS A 102 -5.32 7.88 19.97
C LYS A 102 -6.65 7.45 20.59
N GLN A 103 -7.25 6.35 20.13
CA GLN A 103 -8.52 5.86 20.66
C GLN A 103 -8.44 5.37 22.11
N ALA A 104 -7.30 4.80 22.51
CA ALA A 104 -7.13 4.22 23.84
C ALA A 104 -6.70 5.24 24.90
N GLU A 105 -5.74 6.12 24.56
CA GLU A 105 -4.98 6.87 25.56
C GLU A 105 -5.24 8.39 25.52
N VAL A 106 -5.66 8.92 24.36
CA VAL A 106 -5.74 10.37 24.18
C VAL A 106 -7.10 10.88 24.63
N SER A 107 -7.11 11.63 25.73
CA SER A 107 -8.28 12.33 26.25
C SER A 107 -8.03 13.84 26.37
N GLY A 108 -9.10 14.63 26.27
CA GLY A 108 -9.04 16.10 26.33
C GLY A 108 -8.73 16.79 24.99
N GLN A 109 -9.10 18.07 24.89
CA GLN A 109 -9.10 18.81 23.63
C GLN A 109 -7.68 19.06 23.08
N ARG A 110 -6.75 19.55 23.91
CA ARG A 110 -5.37 19.87 23.48
C ARG A 110 -4.59 18.64 23.04
N ALA A 111 -4.74 17.52 23.75
CA ALA A 111 -4.09 16.26 23.40
C ALA A 111 -4.68 15.67 22.11
N THR A 112 -6.01 15.75 21.94
CA THR A 112 -6.68 15.34 20.71
C THR A 112 -6.17 16.11 19.49
N THR A 113 -6.01 17.43 19.57
CA THR A 113 -5.48 18.23 18.45
C THR A 113 -4.05 17.84 18.08
N ARG A 114 -3.18 17.59 19.07
CA ARG A 114 -1.80 17.13 18.83
C ARG A 114 -1.77 15.73 18.19
N ALA A 115 -2.58 14.81 18.70
CA ALA A 115 -2.70 13.47 18.13
C ALA A 115 -3.24 13.51 16.70
N GLN A 116 -4.18 14.42 16.40
CA GLN A 116 -4.69 14.62 15.04
C GLN A 116 -3.61 15.15 14.10
N ALA A 117 -2.76 16.08 14.55
CA ALA A 117 -1.64 16.56 13.75
C ALA A 117 -0.63 15.42 13.46
N ALA A 118 -0.32 14.59 14.45
CA ALA A 118 0.55 13.41 14.26
C ALA A 118 -0.06 12.40 13.26
N LEU A 119 -1.36 12.14 13.35
CA LEU A 119 -2.08 11.31 12.37
C LEU A 119 -2.05 11.91 10.95
N GLY A 120 -2.05 13.25 10.84
CA GLY A 120 -1.87 13.93 9.57
C GLY A 120 -0.54 13.59 8.91
N VAL A 121 0.55 13.57 9.69
CA VAL A 121 1.90 13.21 9.22
C VAL A 121 1.94 11.76 8.75
N THR A 122 1.42 10.81 9.52
CA THR A 122 1.46 9.39 9.14
C THR A 122 0.50 9.06 8.02
N SER A 123 -0.62 9.78 7.90
CA SER A 123 -1.48 9.69 6.71
C SER A 123 -0.80 10.26 5.46
N ALA A 124 -0.06 11.37 5.57
CA ALA A 124 0.68 11.93 4.45
C ALA A 124 1.77 10.96 3.96
N ALA A 125 2.55 10.38 4.89
CA ALA A 125 3.56 9.37 4.55
C ALA A 125 2.96 8.15 3.81
N ARG A 126 1.75 7.73 4.20
CA ARG A 126 1.01 6.67 3.51
C ARG A 126 0.64 7.08 2.08
N THR A 127 0.11 8.28 1.89
CA THR A 127 -0.25 8.80 0.57
C THR A 127 0.97 8.95 -0.33
N ASP A 128 2.08 9.47 0.22
CA ASP A 128 3.32 9.66 -0.52
C ASP A 128 3.90 8.32 -0.99
N ALA A 129 3.93 7.30 -0.13
CA ALA A 129 4.38 5.96 -0.50
C ALA A 129 3.48 5.33 -1.59
N ALA A 130 2.16 5.54 -1.51
CA ALA A 130 1.22 5.10 -2.53
C ALA A 130 1.47 5.79 -3.87
N HIS A 131 1.77 7.09 -3.87
CA HIS A 131 2.09 7.86 -5.09
C HIS A 131 3.40 7.37 -5.73
N LYS A 132 4.44 7.12 -4.93
CA LYS A 132 5.71 6.54 -5.42
C LYS A 132 5.47 5.20 -6.12
N TYR A 133 4.69 4.31 -5.51
CA TYR A 133 4.38 3.02 -6.11
C TYR A 133 3.61 3.18 -7.42
N ARG A 134 2.54 4.00 -7.44
CA ARG A 134 1.74 4.27 -8.65
C ARG A 134 2.58 4.83 -9.78
N PHE A 135 3.51 5.73 -9.46
CA PHE A 135 4.47 6.28 -10.40
C PHE A 135 5.32 5.17 -11.02
N HIS A 136 6.03 4.37 -10.21
CA HIS A 136 6.87 3.29 -10.72
C HIS A 136 6.08 2.23 -11.50
N TYR A 137 4.90 1.85 -11.01
CA TYR A 137 4.02 0.88 -11.68
C TYR A 137 3.60 1.36 -13.08
N LYS A 138 3.24 2.64 -13.24
CA LYS A 138 2.91 3.22 -14.55
C LYS A 138 4.10 3.12 -15.52
N HIS A 139 5.31 3.47 -15.06
CA HIS A 139 6.51 3.41 -15.90
C HIS A 139 6.93 1.97 -16.23
N MET A 140 6.74 1.02 -15.31
CA MET A 140 6.96 -0.40 -15.57
C MET A 140 6.05 -0.91 -16.70
N LEU A 141 4.76 -0.57 -16.66
CA LEU A 141 3.82 -0.95 -17.72
C LEU A 141 4.19 -0.34 -19.07
N ALA A 142 4.59 0.94 -19.10
CA ALA A 142 5.04 1.60 -20.33
C ALA A 142 6.29 0.93 -20.93
N LEU A 143 7.19 0.43 -20.09
CA LEU A 143 8.39 -0.28 -20.53
C LEU A 143 8.12 -1.71 -21.04
N GLY A 144 6.90 -2.23 -20.89
CA GLY A 144 6.50 -3.57 -21.34
C GLY A 144 6.54 -4.64 -20.23
N PHE A 145 6.54 -4.23 -18.96
CA PHE A 145 6.45 -5.18 -17.86
C PHE A 145 5.10 -5.92 -17.88
N PRO A 146 5.07 -7.26 -17.70
CA PRO A 146 3.85 -8.03 -17.78
C PRO A 146 2.88 -7.64 -16.66
N ALA A 147 1.70 -7.13 -17.04
CA ALA A 147 0.61 -6.83 -16.10
C ALA A 147 0.03 -8.09 -15.42
N SER A 148 0.40 -9.29 -15.90
CA SER A 148 0.01 -10.57 -15.32
C SER A 148 0.88 -11.00 -14.13
N ASP A 149 1.97 -10.29 -13.82
CA ASP A 149 2.82 -10.62 -12.67
C ASP A 149 2.03 -10.40 -11.36
N GLN A 150 1.90 -11.46 -10.56
CA GLN A 150 1.17 -11.40 -9.30
C GLN A 150 1.83 -10.47 -8.27
N ARG A 151 3.14 -10.21 -8.41
CA ARG A 151 3.94 -9.39 -7.47
C ARG A 151 3.58 -7.90 -7.51
N PHE A 152 3.22 -7.38 -8.67
CA PHE A 152 2.93 -5.97 -8.87
C PHE A 152 1.56 -5.81 -9.51
N GLN A 153 0.62 -5.19 -8.80
CA GLN A 153 -0.74 -4.96 -9.31
C GLN A 153 -1.09 -3.47 -9.20
N ALA A 154 -2.18 -3.06 -9.87
CA ALA A 154 -2.69 -1.71 -9.75
C ALA A 154 -3.14 -1.42 -8.30
N LEU A 155 -2.61 -0.33 -7.72
CA LEU A 155 -2.89 0.06 -6.34
C LEU A 155 -4.10 0.99 -6.26
N HIS A 156 -5.21 0.49 -5.73
CA HIS A 156 -6.43 1.26 -5.52
C HIS A 156 -6.48 1.83 -4.10
N ASP A 157 -7.31 2.84 -3.85
CA ASP A 157 -7.42 3.42 -2.50
C ASP A 157 -7.98 2.41 -1.48
N ASN A 158 -8.76 1.42 -1.94
CA ASN A 158 -9.24 0.30 -1.13
C ASN A 158 -8.09 -0.59 -0.62
N ASP A 159 -6.93 -0.58 -1.28
CA ASP A 159 -5.75 -1.33 -0.86
C ASP A 159 -4.98 -0.63 0.26
N LEU A 160 -5.23 0.66 0.52
CA LEU A 160 -4.55 1.46 1.56
C LEU A 160 -5.04 1.18 2.98
N VAL A 161 -5.73 0.05 3.15
CA VAL A 161 -6.29 -0.41 4.41
C VAL A 161 -5.28 -1.33 5.08
N ALA A 162 -5.13 -1.14 6.39
CA ALA A 162 -4.28 -2.01 7.18
C ALA A 162 -4.77 -3.45 7.13
N PHE A 163 -3.81 -4.36 7.09
CA PHE A 163 -4.03 -5.79 7.28
C PHE A 163 -5.05 -6.03 8.40
N ASN A 164 -6.07 -6.87 8.21
CA ASN A 164 -7.18 -7.09 9.16
C ASN A 164 -6.74 -7.78 10.48
N SER A 165 -5.59 -7.44 11.07
CA SER A 165 -5.17 -7.77 12.43
C SER A 165 -5.95 -6.95 13.48
N THR A 166 -7.27 -6.82 13.32
CA THR A 166 -8.10 -6.09 14.28
C THR A 166 -8.34 -6.99 15.49
N ARG A 167 -8.28 -6.43 16.69
CA ARG A 167 -8.77 -7.08 17.93
C ARG A 167 -10.29 -7.38 17.92
N LYS A 168 -11.01 -6.92 16.89
CA LYS A 168 -12.45 -7.14 16.77
C LYS A 168 -12.63 -8.58 16.31
N PRO A 169 -13.40 -9.40 17.05
CA PRO A 169 -13.69 -10.77 16.65
C PRO A 169 -14.29 -10.76 15.24
N GLU A 170 -13.83 -11.67 14.38
CA GLU A 170 -14.46 -11.88 13.08
C GLU A 170 -15.95 -12.11 13.30
N ARG A 171 -16.78 -11.39 12.55
CA ARG A 171 -18.24 -11.52 12.63
C ARG A 171 -18.66 -12.55 11.60
N LEU A 172 -19.71 -13.30 11.91
CA LEU A 172 -20.33 -14.20 10.94
C LEU A 172 -20.67 -13.41 9.66
N GLY A 173 -20.11 -13.82 8.52
CA GLY A 173 -20.26 -13.11 7.23
C GLY A 173 -19.06 -12.30 6.75
N THR A 174 -17.99 -12.12 7.54
CA THR A 174 -16.77 -11.42 7.09
C THR A 174 -15.79 -12.28 6.30
N GLY A 175 -16.05 -13.59 6.14
CA GLY A 175 -15.14 -14.52 5.46
C GLY A 175 -14.87 -14.22 3.97
N LYS A 176 -15.58 -13.28 3.35
CA LYS A 176 -15.39 -12.87 1.94
C LYS A 176 -14.47 -11.67 1.75
N THR A 177 -14.03 -10.99 2.81
CA THR A 177 -13.08 -9.88 2.64
C THR A 177 -11.68 -10.44 2.37
N SER A 178 -11.35 -10.59 1.09
CA SER A 178 -9.97 -10.87 0.68
C SER A 178 -9.07 -9.73 1.15
N GLU A 179 -7.94 -10.10 1.75
CA GLU A 179 -6.88 -9.16 2.08
C GLU A 179 -6.38 -8.44 0.81
N SER A 180 -5.85 -7.23 0.95
CA SER A 180 -5.23 -6.54 -0.18
C SER A 180 -3.98 -7.30 -0.65
N TRP A 181 -3.72 -7.28 -1.95
CA TRP A 181 -2.60 -7.98 -2.57
C TRP A 181 -1.24 -7.47 -2.09
N ILE A 182 -1.15 -6.23 -1.61
CA ILE A 182 0.08 -5.64 -1.05
C ILE A 182 0.64 -6.44 0.14
N TRP A 183 -0.22 -7.20 0.82
CA TRP A 183 0.16 -8.05 1.96
C TRP A 183 0.60 -9.47 1.54
N ARG A 184 0.40 -9.83 0.26
CA ARG A 184 0.75 -11.15 -0.33
C ARG A 184 2.07 -11.13 -1.12
N GLY A 185 2.91 -10.10 -0.90
CA GLY A 185 4.15 -9.87 -1.65
C GLY A 185 5.37 -10.67 -1.19
N ASN A 186 6.40 -10.70 -2.05
CA ASN A 186 7.65 -11.44 -1.83
C ASN A 186 8.43 -10.88 -0.62
N LYS A 187 9.01 -11.80 0.17
CA LYS A 187 9.43 -11.61 1.56
C LYS A 187 10.91 -11.25 1.73
N ASP A 188 11.54 -10.67 0.71
CA ASP A 188 12.98 -10.34 0.75
C ASP A 188 13.30 -8.89 1.11
N THR A 189 12.28 -8.06 1.37
CA THR A 189 12.50 -6.67 1.76
C THR A 189 12.85 -6.53 3.26
N ARG A 190 13.51 -5.43 3.64
CA ARG A 190 13.92 -5.07 5.02
C ARG A 190 12.81 -5.25 6.08
N ASN A 191 11.54 -5.14 5.68
CA ASN A 191 10.35 -5.23 6.53
C ASN A 191 9.68 -6.62 6.56
N ALA A 192 10.21 -7.63 5.86
CA ALA A 192 9.60 -8.95 5.74
C ALA A 192 9.40 -9.64 7.10
N ARG A 193 10.33 -9.44 8.05
CA ARG A 193 10.19 -9.97 9.42
C ARG A 193 8.96 -9.41 10.13
N LEU A 194 8.63 -8.13 9.92
CA LEU A 194 7.48 -7.48 10.53
C LEU A 194 6.16 -8.01 9.93
N ILE A 195 6.13 -8.17 8.61
CA ILE A 195 4.97 -8.73 7.90
C ILE A 195 4.74 -10.19 8.34
N GLN A 196 5.80 -10.99 8.42
CA GLN A 196 5.71 -12.39 8.87
C GLN A 196 5.25 -12.49 10.33
N ALA A 197 5.69 -11.57 11.19
CA ALA A 197 5.21 -11.50 12.57
C ALA A 197 3.70 -11.19 12.64
N ASP A 198 3.21 -10.27 11.80
CA ASP A 198 1.78 -9.94 11.76
C ASP A 198 0.92 -11.10 11.25
N LEU A 199 1.37 -11.78 10.19
CA LEU A 199 0.71 -12.98 9.67
C LEU A 199 0.65 -14.08 10.73
N ARG A 200 1.73 -14.27 11.49
CA ARG A 200 1.77 -15.22 12.60
C ARG A 200 0.77 -14.84 13.70
N VAL A 201 0.72 -13.57 14.09
CA VAL A 201 -0.25 -13.08 15.08
C VAL A 201 -1.68 -13.26 14.60
N LEU A 202 -1.97 -13.02 13.32
CA LEU A 202 -3.28 -13.27 12.75
C LEU A 202 -3.64 -14.76 12.81
N TYR A 203 -2.72 -15.63 12.37
CA TYR A 203 -2.93 -17.08 12.41
C TYR A 203 -3.30 -17.56 13.82
N PHE A 204 -2.55 -17.15 14.84
CA PHE A 204 -2.86 -17.57 16.21
C PHE A 204 -4.20 -17.03 16.70
N ARG A 205 -4.57 -15.81 16.30
CA ARG A 205 -5.89 -15.24 16.64
C ARG A 205 -7.03 -15.96 15.94
N SER A 206 -6.94 -16.18 14.63
CA SER A 206 -7.97 -16.89 13.87
C SER A 206 -8.12 -18.32 14.38
N LEU A 207 -7.02 -19.01 14.69
CA LEU A 207 -7.03 -20.32 15.32
C LEU A 207 -7.72 -20.28 16.69
N SER A 208 -7.37 -19.33 17.56
CA SER A 208 -8.01 -19.19 18.88
C SER A 208 -9.52 -18.92 18.77
N GLN A 209 -9.94 -18.14 17.78
CA GLN A 209 -11.35 -17.85 17.53
C GLN A 209 -12.09 -19.07 16.99
N TYR A 210 -11.48 -19.81 16.08
CA TYR A 210 -12.01 -21.08 15.58
C TYR A 210 -12.21 -22.10 16.71
N LEU A 211 -11.21 -22.27 17.57
CA LEU A 211 -11.30 -23.17 18.73
C LEU A 211 -12.44 -22.76 19.67
N ARG A 212 -12.54 -21.46 19.99
CA ARG A 212 -13.61 -20.92 20.82
C ARG A 212 -15.00 -21.14 20.22
N TRP A 213 -15.16 -21.01 18.90
CA TRP A 213 -16.44 -21.32 18.25
C TRP A 213 -16.82 -22.79 18.36
N GLY A 214 -15.84 -23.70 18.35
CA GLY A 214 -16.07 -25.11 18.65
C GLY A 214 -16.58 -25.30 20.07
N GLU A 215 -15.89 -24.70 21.06
CA GLU A 215 -16.28 -24.73 22.48
C GLU A 215 -17.68 -24.13 22.71
N ASP A 216 -17.98 -22.98 22.10
CA ASP A 216 -19.30 -22.32 22.21
C ASP A 216 -20.42 -23.24 21.69
N GLY A 217 -20.15 -24.05 20.66
CA GLY A 217 -21.09 -25.05 20.15
C GLY A 217 -21.35 -26.19 21.14
N GLU A 218 -20.29 -26.70 21.79
CA GLU A 218 -20.39 -27.73 22.83
C GLU A 218 -21.14 -27.21 24.06
N ILE A 219 -20.82 -25.99 24.51
CA ILE A 219 -21.49 -25.32 25.63
C ILE A 219 -22.99 -25.16 25.34
N LEU A 220 -23.35 -24.71 24.14
CA LEU A 220 -24.75 -24.51 23.75
C LEU A 220 -25.56 -25.80 23.85
N VAL A 221 -24.99 -26.93 23.38
CA VAL A 221 -25.63 -28.25 23.47
C VAL A 221 -25.84 -28.67 24.93
N GLU A 222 -24.83 -28.48 25.78
CA GLU A 222 -24.94 -28.81 27.21
C GLU A 222 -25.91 -27.89 27.95
N ASP A 223 -25.97 -26.61 27.61
CA ASP A 223 -26.94 -25.67 28.17
C ASP A 223 -28.38 -26.07 27.79
N PHE A 224 -28.65 -26.47 26.54
CA PHE A 224 -29.97 -27.01 26.17
C PHE A 224 -30.35 -28.24 27.00
N LYS A 225 -29.43 -29.19 27.20
CA LYS A 225 -29.68 -30.38 28.04
C LYS A 225 -29.99 -29.98 29.48
N ARG A 226 -29.26 -29.01 30.05
CA ARG A 226 -29.48 -28.48 31.40
C ARG A 226 -30.84 -27.79 31.52
N THR A 227 -31.24 -27.00 30.51
CA THR A 227 -32.53 -26.32 30.47
C THR A 227 -33.69 -27.32 30.43
N VAL A 228 -33.63 -28.34 29.57
CA VAL A 228 -34.66 -29.40 29.51
C VAL A 228 -34.77 -30.13 30.85
N LYS A 229 -33.64 -30.50 31.46
CA LYS A 229 -33.61 -31.13 32.78
C LYS A 229 -34.19 -30.23 33.87
N SER A 230 -33.86 -28.94 33.84
CA SER A 230 -34.37 -27.95 34.79
C SER A 230 -35.88 -27.81 34.69
N PHE A 231 -36.44 -27.70 33.47
CA PHE A 231 -37.90 -27.67 33.28
C PHE A 231 -38.58 -28.95 33.72
N GLY A 232 -37.99 -30.12 33.46
CA GLY A 232 -38.49 -31.40 33.97
C GLY A 232 -38.56 -31.42 35.51
N ASN A 233 -37.53 -30.91 36.18
CA ASN A 233 -37.53 -30.79 37.64
C ASN A 233 -38.60 -29.82 38.14
N TYR A 234 -38.77 -28.65 37.51
CA TYR A 234 -39.81 -27.69 37.88
C TYR A 234 -41.22 -28.27 37.69
N GLN A 235 -41.45 -28.99 36.59
CA GLN A 235 -42.72 -29.68 36.36
C GLN A 235 -43.03 -30.67 37.48
N ALA A 236 -42.06 -31.49 37.89
CA ALA A 236 -42.24 -32.46 38.97
C ALA A 236 -42.57 -31.77 40.32
N ILE A 237 -41.90 -30.66 40.64
CA ILE A 237 -42.19 -29.88 41.85
C ILE A 237 -43.60 -29.29 41.81
N TRP A 238 -44.03 -28.75 40.67
CA TRP A 238 -45.38 -28.19 40.54
C TRP A 238 -46.47 -29.26 40.63
N GLN A 239 -46.23 -30.46 40.12
CA GLN A 239 -47.17 -31.58 40.27
C GLN A 239 -47.30 -32.06 41.73
N GLN A 240 -46.29 -31.87 42.57
CA GLN A 240 -46.35 -32.21 44.00
C GLN A 240 -47.07 -31.16 44.85
N LEU A 241 -47.20 -29.93 44.35
CA LEU A 241 -47.88 -28.82 45.03
C LEU A 241 -49.36 -28.71 44.65
N SER A 242 -49.79 -29.42 43.61
CA SER A 242 -51.20 -29.57 43.20
C SER A 242 -51.84 -30.78 43.85
#